data_AF-A0A963LPM3-F1
#
_entry.id   AF-A0A963LPM3-F1
#
_cell.length_a   1.000
_cell.length_b   1.000
_cell.length_c   1.000
_cell.angle_alpha   90.00
_cell.angle_beta   90.00
_cell.angle_gamma   90.00
#
_symmetry.space_group_name_H-M   'P 1'
#
loop_
_entity.id
_entity.type
_entity.pdbx_description
1 polymer ?
#
loop_
_entity_poly.entity_id
_entity_poly.type
_entity_poly.pdbx_seq_one_letter_code
_entity_poly.pdbx_strand_id
1 'polypeptide(L)'
;PIDRSDRRADLITRVGVDLSEHCVGTTAIGAALTDLQPVWLHRGEHFFVDTSVYSCAGVPLFGPTGSCVGMLDLTGVEVAERPELLHLAQQSARSIENAMTLQVAHALLLRLNWPGHALGGDTDALVALDADGQVVACNRAARDMVPQLQHPAGVHLPPPHAGELFALPFQMLFDAGAHGNTIDLPLWSGLHLQALAVPAGQSAMPTPAGLRMSAAPSAATGAGQRRLRDIETALIRRTVEETRGNVAEAAARLGVSRATVYRRLGMRRA
;
A
#
# COMPACT_ATOMS: atom_id res chain seq x y z
N PRO A 1 23.59 7.52 -4.40
CA PRO A 1 24.52 8.20 -3.45
C PRO A 1 23.94 9.55 -3.04
N ILE A 2 24.04 9.92 -1.76
CA ILE A 2 23.58 11.24 -1.26
C ILE A 2 24.69 12.25 -1.51
N ASP A 3 24.37 13.36 -2.18
CA ASP A 3 25.29 14.48 -2.34
C ASP A 3 25.38 15.29 -1.04
N ARG A 4 26.39 15.02 -0.23
CA ARG A 4 26.61 15.73 1.04
C ARG A 4 27.20 17.13 0.87
N SER A 5 27.52 17.55 -0.36
CA SER A 5 27.93 18.93 -0.62
C SER A 5 26.74 19.88 -0.70
N ASP A 6 25.55 19.39 -1.06
CA ASP A 6 24.30 20.14 -0.96
C ASP A 6 23.74 20.05 0.47
N ARG A 7 23.76 21.17 1.19
CA ARG A 7 23.24 21.31 2.55
C ARG A 7 21.79 20.83 2.67
N ARG A 8 20.97 20.98 1.62
CA ARG A 8 19.56 20.56 1.62
C ARG A 8 19.43 19.05 1.60
N ALA A 9 20.28 18.37 0.84
CA ALA A 9 20.33 16.92 0.79
C ALA A 9 20.89 16.33 2.09
N ASP A 10 21.92 16.96 2.67
CA ASP A 10 22.48 16.56 3.97
C ASP A 10 21.47 16.68 5.11
N LEU A 11 20.74 17.80 5.19
CA LEU A 11 19.75 18.04 6.25
C LEU A 11 18.59 17.05 6.23
N ILE A 12 18.01 16.78 5.05
CA ILE A 12 16.83 15.90 4.95
C ILE A 12 17.17 14.41 5.12
N THR A 13 18.44 14.02 4.89
CA THR A 13 18.87 12.61 5.00
C THR A 13 19.57 12.29 6.33
N ARG A 14 19.75 13.27 7.21
CA ARG A 14 20.36 13.06 8.52
C ARG A 14 19.45 12.20 9.39
N VAL A 15 20.01 11.09 9.91
CA VAL A 15 19.31 10.18 10.81
C VAL A 15 18.85 10.91 12.09
N GLY A 16 17.59 10.70 12.46
CA GLY A 16 16.98 11.28 13.67
C GLY A 16 16.41 12.69 13.49
N VAL A 17 16.40 13.24 12.27
CA VAL A 17 15.67 14.49 12.00
C VAL A 17 14.17 14.25 12.05
N ASP A 18 13.46 15.10 12.78
CA ASP A 18 12.00 15.11 12.83
C ASP A 18 11.43 15.83 11.61
N LEU A 19 10.78 15.07 10.73
CA LEU A 19 10.10 15.55 9.51
C LEU A 19 8.57 15.50 9.64
N SER A 20 8.05 15.45 10.87
CA SER A 20 6.61 15.47 11.12
C SER A 20 5.98 16.78 10.64
N GLU A 21 4.68 16.73 10.31
CA GLU A 21 3.94 17.93 9.89
C GLU A 21 3.94 19.02 10.98
N HIS A 22 4.08 18.65 12.26
CA HIS A 22 4.21 19.59 13.35
C HIS A 22 5.53 20.38 13.30
N CYS A 23 6.64 19.71 12.94
CA CYS A 23 7.97 20.31 12.90
C CYS A 23 8.27 21.03 11.58
N VAL A 24 7.85 20.47 10.45
CA VAL A 24 8.23 20.94 9.11
C VAL A 24 7.04 21.24 8.20
N GLY A 25 5.82 21.30 8.74
CA GLY A 25 4.61 21.63 7.98
C GLY A 25 4.19 20.52 7.02
N THR A 26 3.17 20.78 6.19
CA THR A 26 2.64 19.73 5.31
C THR A 26 3.67 19.32 4.27
N THR A 27 4.17 18.10 4.40
CA THR A 27 5.14 17.44 3.51
C THR A 27 4.52 16.20 2.88
N ALA A 28 5.17 15.64 1.84
CA ALA A 28 4.76 14.36 1.28
C ALA A 28 4.83 13.25 2.33
N ILE A 29 5.79 13.35 3.26
CA ILE A 29 5.98 12.45 4.39
C ILE A 29 4.77 12.49 5.33
N GLY A 30 4.39 13.68 5.80
CA GLY A 30 3.24 13.85 6.69
C GLY A 30 1.93 13.43 6.01
N ALA A 31 1.74 13.79 4.75
CA ALA A 31 0.55 13.44 3.99
C ALA A 31 0.43 11.92 3.77
N ALA A 32 1.52 11.23 3.38
CA ALA A 32 1.51 9.79 3.15
C ALA A 32 1.23 9.00 4.43
N LEU A 33 1.78 9.43 5.57
CA LEU A 33 1.56 8.80 6.88
C LEU A 33 0.16 9.09 7.45
N THR A 34 -0.40 10.27 7.18
CA THR A 34 -1.75 10.63 7.64
C THR A 34 -2.83 9.94 6.81
N ASP A 35 -2.71 10.04 5.48
CA ASP A 35 -3.73 9.54 4.57
C ASP A 35 -3.58 8.03 4.31
N LEU A 36 -2.48 7.41 4.77
CA LEU A 36 -2.12 6.01 4.53
C LEU A 36 -2.17 5.65 3.04
N GLN A 37 -1.75 6.59 2.20
CA GLN A 37 -1.74 6.48 0.75
C GLN A 37 -0.43 7.01 0.16
N PRO A 38 -0.01 6.50 -1.01
CA PRO A 38 1.09 7.08 -1.77
C PRO A 38 0.82 8.54 -2.15
N VAL A 39 1.81 9.41 -1.96
CA VAL A 39 1.73 10.85 -2.24
C VAL A 39 2.91 11.30 -3.07
N TRP A 40 2.62 12.00 -4.18
CA TRP A 40 3.58 12.83 -4.91
C TRP A 40 3.35 14.30 -4.55
N LEU A 41 4.44 15.03 -4.30
CA LEU A 41 4.47 16.49 -4.23
C LEU A 41 5.68 17.02 -4.99
N HIS A 42 5.45 18.00 -5.86
CA HIS A 42 6.47 18.67 -6.63
C HIS A 42 6.68 20.11 -6.15
N ARG A 43 7.88 20.42 -5.67
CA ARG A 43 8.36 21.78 -5.39
C ARG A 43 7.36 22.59 -4.56
N GLY A 44 6.84 23.69 -5.10
CA GLY A 44 5.90 24.61 -4.45
C GLY A 44 4.57 23.99 -4.01
N GLU A 45 4.35 22.69 -4.26
CA GLU A 45 3.27 21.92 -3.65
C GLU A 45 3.54 21.56 -2.18
N HIS A 46 4.79 21.70 -1.69
CA HIS A 46 5.12 21.63 -0.27
C HIS A 46 4.72 22.92 0.46
N PHE A 47 4.20 22.81 1.69
CA PHE A 47 3.56 23.95 2.38
C PHE A 47 4.50 25.10 2.71
N PHE A 48 5.78 24.83 3.02
CA PHE A 48 6.77 25.86 3.29
C PHE A 48 7.67 26.15 2.09
N VAL A 49 8.04 27.42 1.93
CA VAL A 49 8.97 27.89 0.89
C VAL A 49 10.31 27.17 0.99
N ASP A 50 10.79 26.88 2.20
CA ASP A 50 12.06 26.18 2.42
C ASP A 50 12.05 24.73 1.90
N THR A 51 10.87 24.13 1.79
CA THR A 51 10.67 22.79 1.21
C THR A 51 10.32 22.81 -0.28
N SER A 52 10.14 23.98 -0.88
CA SER A 52 9.77 24.13 -2.30
C SER A 52 10.87 23.70 -3.28
N VAL A 53 12.07 23.45 -2.76
CA VAL A 53 13.21 22.88 -3.51
C VAL A 53 13.06 21.37 -3.72
N TYR A 54 12.21 20.69 -2.94
CA TYR A 54 12.09 19.24 -2.95
C TYR A 54 10.97 18.75 -3.87
N SER A 55 11.19 17.62 -4.51
CA SER A 55 10.14 16.80 -5.12
C SER A 55 10.17 15.43 -4.44
N CYS A 56 9.06 15.03 -3.84
CA CYS A 56 8.99 13.85 -2.98
C CYS A 56 7.95 12.86 -3.49
N ALA A 57 8.34 11.59 -3.54
CA ALA A 57 7.45 10.45 -3.69
C ALA A 57 7.42 9.64 -2.38
N GLY A 58 6.41 9.88 -1.57
CA GLY A 58 6.22 9.20 -0.29
C GLY A 58 5.24 8.04 -0.41
N VAL A 59 5.61 6.87 0.12
CA VAL A 59 4.77 5.66 0.10
C VAL A 59 4.74 5.03 1.49
N PRO A 60 3.57 4.86 2.12
CA PRO A 60 3.47 4.19 3.42
C PRO A 60 3.91 2.72 3.32
N LEU A 61 4.46 2.20 4.42
CA LEU A 61 4.86 0.80 4.58
C LEU A 61 3.95 0.14 5.62
N PHE A 62 3.36 -0.98 5.26
CA PHE A 62 2.51 -1.75 6.16
C PHE A 62 3.23 -3.01 6.65
N GLY A 63 3.20 -3.21 7.97
CA GLY A 63 3.74 -4.41 8.58
C GLY A 63 2.88 -5.65 8.29
N PRO A 64 3.37 -6.85 8.63
CA PRO A 64 2.68 -8.12 8.33
C PRO A 64 1.29 -8.25 8.99
N THR A 65 1.04 -7.50 10.05
CA THR A 65 -0.25 -7.43 10.78
C THR A 65 -1.19 -6.35 10.24
N GLY A 66 -0.71 -5.46 9.36
CA GLY A 66 -1.51 -4.45 8.67
C GLY A 66 -1.39 -3.05 9.24
N SER A 67 -0.69 -2.87 10.35
CA SER A 67 -0.34 -1.55 10.88
C SER A 67 0.64 -0.84 9.97
N CYS A 68 0.49 0.48 9.79
CA CYS A 68 1.52 1.30 9.17
C CYS A 68 2.76 1.32 10.08
N VAL A 69 3.91 0.85 9.57
CA VAL A 69 5.18 0.75 10.33
C VAL A 69 6.18 1.85 9.94
N GLY A 70 5.83 2.67 8.94
CA GLY A 70 6.67 3.75 8.46
C GLY A 70 6.32 4.12 7.02
N MET A 71 7.26 4.72 6.31
CA MET A 71 7.11 5.05 4.89
C MET A 71 8.46 5.08 4.17
N LEU A 72 8.43 4.91 2.85
CA LEU A 72 9.56 5.07 1.94
C LEU A 72 9.41 6.37 1.15
N ASP A 73 10.40 7.26 1.23
CA ASP A 73 10.42 8.51 0.46
C ASP A 73 11.54 8.51 -0.58
N LEU A 74 11.24 8.99 -1.78
CA LEU A 74 12.26 9.41 -2.74
C LEU A 74 12.21 10.93 -2.87
N THR A 75 13.22 11.61 -2.31
CA THR A 75 13.39 13.06 -2.40
C THR A 75 14.39 13.43 -3.50
N GLY A 76 14.01 14.35 -4.40
CA GLY A 76 14.94 15.05 -5.30
C GLY A 76 15.05 16.54 -4.96
N VAL A 77 16.24 17.12 -5.10
CA VAL A 77 16.51 18.55 -4.86
C VAL A 77 16.65 19.28 -6.19
N GLU A 78 15.82 20.30 -6.44
CA GLU A 78 15.81 21.11 -7.68
C GLU A 78 15.72 20.30 -8.98
N VAL A 79 15.22 19.07 -8.88
CA VAL A 79 15.06 18.17 -10.03
C VAL A 79 13.85 18.57 -10.88
N ALA A 80 13.89 18.21 -12.16
CA ALA A 80 12.71 18.24 -13.01
C ALA A 80 11.61 17.31 -12.46
N GLU A 81 10.35 17.64 -12.73
CA GLU A 81 9.22 16.80 -12.32
C GLU A 81 9.30 15.41 -12.98
N ARG A 82 9.16 14.36 -12.17
CA ARG A 82 9.22 12.94 -12.59
C ARG A 82 8.22 12.11 -11.78
N PRO A 83 6.91 12.23 -12.05
CA PRO A 83 5.88 11.55 -11.27
C PRO A 83 5.98 10.01 -11.35
N GLU A 84 6.68 9.48 -12.36
CA GLU A 84 6.97 8.05 -12.52
C GLU A 84 7.79 7.48 -11.34
N LEU A 85 8.52 8.32 -10.60
CA LEU A 85 9.23 7.91 -9.39
C LEU A 85 8.29 7.39 -8.29
N LEU A 86 7.03 7.83 -8.28
CA LEU A 86 6.04 7.29 -7.34
C LEU A 86 5.79 5.80 -7.60
N HIS A 87 5.77 5.37 -8.87
CA HIS A 87 5.62 3.96 -9.21
C HIS A 87 6.80 3.12 -8.72
N LEU A 88 8.03 3.64 -8.88
CA LEU A 88 9.24 2.97 -8.39
C LEU A 88 9.24 2.87 -6.85
N ALA A 89 8.83 3.94 -6.16
CA ALA A 89 8.68 3.93 -4.70
C ALA A 89 7.64 2.88 -4.25
N GLN A 90 6.50 2.78 -4.94
CA GLN A 90 5.49 1.77 -4.65
C GLN A 90 5.99 0.33 -4.89
N GLN A 91 6.76 0.10 -5.95
CA GLN A 91 7.38 -1.20 -6.18
C GLN A 91 8.39 -1.56 -5.06
N SER A 92 9.20 -0.59 -4.66
CA SER A 92 10.18 -0.78 -3.58
C SER A 92 9.49 -1.02 -2.23
N ALA A 93 8.43 -0.28 -1.93
CA ALA A 93 7.60 -0.49 -0.75
C ALA A 93 7.02 -1.90 -0.69
N ARG A 94 6.43 -2.38 -1.80
CA ARG A 94 5.92 -3.77 -1.90
C ARG A 94 7.01 -4.81 -1.64
N SER A 95 8.21 -4.62 -2.17
CA SER A 95 9.33 -5.53 -1.91
C SER A 95 9.70 -5.59 -0.42
N ILE A 96 9.70 -4.44 0.26
CA ILE A 96 9.94 -4.35 1.71
C ILE A 96 8.81 -5.06 2.48
N GLU A 97 7.55 -4.83 2.13
CA GLU A 97 6.40 -5.48 2.77
C GLU A 97 6.39 -7.01 2.57
N ASN A 98 6.75 -7.47 1.38
CA ASN A 98 6.93 -8.89 1.10
C ASN A 98 8.04 -9.48 1.97
N ALA A 99 9.20 -8.81 2.06
CA ALA A 99 10.30 -9.25 2.91
C ALA A 99 9.90 -9.34 4.39
N MET A 100 9.18 -8.34 4.91
CA MET A 100 8.65 -8.38 6.28
C MET A 100 7.67 -9.55 6.48
N THR A 101 6.77 -9.79 5.53
CA THR A 101 5.78 -10.88 5.58
C THR A 101 6.47 -12.25 5.58
N LEU A 102 7.47 -12.44 4.71
CA LEU A 102 8.20 -13.70 4.56
C LEU A 102 9.11 -14.03 5.76
N GLN A 103 9.48 -13.03 6.56
CA GLN A 103 10.27 -13.23 7.79
C GLN A 103 9.44 -13.72 8.98
N VAL A 104 8.11 -13.64 8.92
CA VAL A 104 7.25 -14.13 10.00
C VAL A 104 7.25 -15.65 9.99
N ALA A 105 7.47 -16.28 11.15
CA ALA A 105 7.40 -17.74 11.28
C ALA A 105 5.98 -18.24 10.96
N HIS A 106 5.89 -19.26 10.11
CA HIS A 106 4.64 -19.83 9.63
C HIS A 106 4.83 -21.32 9.34
N ALA A 107 3.72 -22.06 9.27
CA ALA A 107 3.70 -23.45 8.82
C ALA A 107 3.44 -23.55 7.30
N LEU A 108 2.66 -22.62 6.74
CA LEU A 108 2.30 -22.58 5.32
C LEU A 108 2.27 -21.14 4.80
N LEU A 109 2.85 -20.90 3.63
CA LEU A 109 2.71 -19.65 2.89
C LEU A 109 1.81 -19.89 1.67
N LEU A 110 0.76 -19.10 1.55
CA LEU A 110 -0.05 -19.02 0.35
C LEU A 110 0.40 -17.84 -0.49
N ARG A 111 0.80 -18.10 -1.74
CA ARG A 111 0.92 -17.06 -2.76
C ARG A 111 -0.37 -17.05 -3.57
N LEU A 112 -1.06 -15.92 -3.62
CA LEU A 112 -2.37 -15.77 -4.23
C LEU A 112 -2.31 -14.81 -5.41
N ASN A 113 -3.11 -15.10 -6.44
CA ASN A 113 -3.34 -14.18 -7.54
C ASN A 113 -4.73 -14.40 -8.14
N TRP A 114 -5.20 -13.47 -8.98
CA TRP A 114 -6.43 -13.67 -9.75
C TRP A 114 -6.21 -14.73 -10.84
N PRO A 115 -7.25 -15.50 -11.22
CA PRO A 115 -7.16 -16.48 -12.28
C PRO A 115 -6.55 -15.91 -13.57
N GLY A 116 -5.64 -16.66 -14.18
CA GLY A 116 -4.93 -16.25 -15.40
C GLY A 116 -3.70 -15.38 -15.19
N HIS A 117 -3.35 -15.06 -13.94
CA HIS A 117 -2.10 -14.37 -13.60
C HIS A 117 -1.08 -15.36 -13.05
N ALA A 118 0.18 -15.21 -13.44
CA ALA A 118 1.23 -16.09 -12.96
C ALA A 118 1.46 -15.90 -11.45
N LEU A 119 1.71 -17.01 -10.76
CA LEU A 119 2.17 -17.05 -9.38
C LEU A 119 3.69 -17.16 -9.36
N GLY A 120 4.30 -16.64 -8.30
CA GLY A 120 5.76 -16.62 -8.15
C GLY A 120 6.41 -15.25 -8.27
N GLY A 121 5.64 -14.19 -8.53
CA GLY A 121 6.15 -12.83 -8.68
C GLY A 121 6.11 -12.00 -7.39
N ASP A 122 6.63 -10.78 -7.46
CA ASP A 122 6.59 -9.78 -6.38
C ASP A 122 5.18 -9.19 -6.16
N THR A 123 4.30 -9.34 -7.13
CA THR A 123 2.92 -8.83 -7.09
C THR A 123 1.95 -9.77 -6.39
N ASP A 124 2.39 -10.99 -6.03
CA ASP A 124 1.53 -11.97 -5.40
C ASP A 124 1.04 -11.46 -4.03
N ALA A 125 -0.21 -11.75 -3.74
CA ALA A 125 -0.74 -11.65 -2.40
C ALA A 125 -0.13 -12.76 -1.55
N LEU A 126 0.43 -12.40 -0.40
CA LEU A 126 1.07 -13.33 0.53
C LEU A 126 0.21 -13.47 1.77
N VAL A 127 -0.15 -14.70 2.12
CA VAL A 127 -0.85 -15.04 3.38
C VAL A 127 -0.11 -16.17 4.04
N ALA A 128 0.43 -15.92 5.24
CA ALA A 128 1.14 -16.90 6.03
C ALA A 128 0.22 -17.45 7.13
N LEU A 129 0.18 -18.77 7.26
CA LEU A 129 -0.64 -19.51 8.21
C LEU A 129 0.22 -20.27 9.22
N ASP A 130 -0.21 -20.35 10.47
CA ASP A 130 0.31 -21.34 11.43
C ASP A 130 -0.25 -22.75 11.15
N ALA A 131 0.16 -23.74 11.96
CA ALA A 131 -0.23 -25.14 11.77
C ALA A 131 -1.74 -25.40 11.98
N ASP A 132 -2.42 -24.50 12.70
CA ASP A 132 -3.85 -24.59 12.99
C ASP A 132 -4.67 -23.76 12.00
N GLY A 133 -4.04 -23.17 10.97
CA GLY A 133 -4.72 -22.41 9.93
C GLY A 133 -5.01 -20.94 10.29
N GLN A 134 -4.45 -20.42 11.38
CA GLN A 134 -4.58 -19.00 11.73
C GLN A 134 -3.67 -18.14 10.88
N VAL A 135 -4.15 -16.98 10.44
CA VAL A 135 -3.32 -16.03 9.71
C VAL A 135 -2.34 -15.34 10.65
N VAL A 136 -1.05 -15.59 10.46
CA VAL A 136 0.02 -14.95 11.26
C VAL A 136 0.63 -13.73 10.58
N ALA A 137 0.51 -13.63 9.24
CA ALA A 137 1.01 -12.50 8.48
C ALA A 137 0.35 -12.41 7.09
N CYS A 138 0.20 -11.20 6.58
CA CYS A 138 -0.13 -10.98 5.17
C CYS A 138 0.35 -9.61 4.66
N ASN A 139 0.70 -9.56 3.37
CA ASN A 139 1.12 -8.32 2.71
C ASN A 139 -0.09 -7.46 2.30
N ARG A 140 0.17 -6.25 1.79
CA ARG A 140 -0.89 -5.33 1.35
C ARG A 140 -1.76 -5.93 0.24
N ALA A 141 -1.15 -6.59 -0.75
CA ALA A 141 -1.87 -7.20 -1.87
C ALA A 141 -2.90 -8.24 -1.39
N ALA A 142 -2.57 -9.04 -0.39
CA ALA A 142 -3.51 -9.99 0.20
C ALA A 142 -4.72 -9.30 0.84
N ARG A 143 -4.51 -8.17 1.52
CA ARG A 143 -5.61 -7.39 2.12
C ARG A 143 -6.50 -6.71 1.09
N ASP A 144 -5.94 -6.36 -0.06
CA ASP A 144 -6.71 -5.79 -1.17
C ASP A 144 -7.54 -6.88 -1.88
N MET A 145 -7.04 -8.12 -1.96
CA MET A 145 -7.73 -9.26 -2.58
C MET A 145 -8.73 -9.98 -1.66
N VAL A 146 -8.44 -10.03 -0.35
CA VAL A 146 -9.25 -10.70 0.68
C VAL A 146 -9.59 -9.67 1.77
N PRO A 147 -10.72 -8.94 1.63
CA PRO A 147 -11.07 -7.84 2.52
C PRO A 147 -11.21 -8.23 4.01
N GLN A 148 -11.49 -9.49 4.30
CA GLN A 148 -11.54 -10.03 5.67
C GLN A 148 -10.18 -9.97 6.40
N LEU A 149 -9.08 -9.82 5.66
CA LEU A 149 -7.74 -9.58 6.21
C LEU A 149 -7.53 -8.10 6.61
N GLN A 150 -8.46 -7.21 6.30
CA GLN A 150 -8.38 -5.81 6.74
C GLN A 150 -8.89 -5.71 8.18
N HIS A 151 -8.01 -5.28 9.09
CA HIS A 151 -8.43 -4.90 10.44
C HIS A 151 -8.75 -3.41 10.49
N PRO A 152 -9.91 -3.01 11.04
CA PRO A 152 -10.19 -1.61 11.31
C PRO A 152 -9.11 -1.02 12.22
N ALA A 153 -8.62 0.18 11.89
CA ALA A 153 -7.63 0.87 12.71
C ALA A 153 -8.15 1.03 14.15
N GLY A 154 -7.34 0.62 15.13
CA GLY A 154 -7.66 0.74 16.56
C GLY A 154 -8.50 -0.40 17.16
N VAL A 155 -8.87 -1.43 16.38
CA VAL A 155 -9.57 -2.61 16.90
C VAL A 155 -8.65 -3.83 16.87
N HIS A 156 -8.30 -4.35 18.05
CA HIS A 156 -7.60 -5.62 18.18
C HIS A 156 -8.59 -6.77 18.05
N LEU A 157 -8.79 -7.24 16.82
CA LEU A 157 -9.44 -8.50 16.56
C LEU A 157 -8.41 -9.63 16.58
N PRO A 158 -8.79 -10.84 16.98
CA PRO A 158 -7.94 -12.00 16.73
C PRO A 158 -7.67 -12.14 15.23
N PRO A 159 -6.51 -12.68 14.84
CA PRO A 159 -6.26 -12.98 13.44
C PRO A 159 -7.35 -13.93 12.90
N PRO A 160 -7.83 -13.72 11.67
CA PRO A 160 -8.82 -14.61 11.09
C PRO A 160 -8.23 -15.99 10.81
N HIS A 161 -9.05 -17.01 10.97
CA HIS A 161 -8.71 -18.36 10.56
C HIS A 161 -8.94 -18.54 9.05
N ALA A 162 -8.15 -19.37 8.37
CA ALA A 162 -8.24 -19.59 6.92
C ALA A 162 -9.64 -20.03 6.46
N GLY A 163 -10.37 -20.80 7.28
CA GLY A 163 -11.75 -21.19 7.01
C GLY A 163 -12.77 -20.04 7.01
N GLU A 164 -12.44 -18.90 7.64
CA GLU A 164 -13.25 -17.67 7.56
C GLU A 164 -12.98 -16.88 6.27
N LEU A 165 -11.83 -17.13 5.62
CA LEU A 165 -11.41 -16.45 4.40
C LEU A 165 -11.84 -17.23 3.16
N PHE A 166 -11.62 -18.54 3.20
CA PHE A 166 -11.74 -19.44 2.06
C PHE A 166 -12.88 -20.44 2.28
N ALA A 167 -13.70 -20.62 1.25
CA ALA A 167 -14.85 -21.51 1.28
C ALA A 167 -14.45 -22.99 1.05
N LEU A 168 -13.44 -23.46 1.80
CA LEU A 168 -12.95 -24.83 1.78
C LEU A 168 -12.33 -25.22 3.14
N PRO A 169 -12.24 -26.52 3.46
CA PRO A 169 -11.54 -26.98 4.66
C PRO A 169 -10.05 -26.61 4.60
N PHE A 170 -9.56 -25.88 5.60
CA PHE A 170 -8.20 -25.32 5.57
C PHE A 170 -7.10 -26.39 5.42
N GLN A 171 -7.35 -27.63 5.85
CA GLN A 171 -6.44 -28.75 5.68
C GLN A 171 -6.08 -29.01 4.20
N MET A 172 -7.01 -28.76 3.27
CA MET A 172 -6.74 -28.91 1.84
C MET A 172 -5.67 -27.93 1.34
N LEU A 173 -5.44 -26.81 2.04
CA LEU A 173 -4.33 -25.89 1.74
C LEU A 173 -2.98 -26.53 2.06
N PHE A 174 -2.89 -27.27 3.17
CA PHE A 174 -1.69 -27.99 3.58
C PHE A 174 -1.43 -29.19 2.67
N ASP A 175 -2.49 -29.93 2.31
CA ASP A 175 -2.40 -31.03 1.33
C ASP A 175 -1.88 -30.52 -0.03
N ALA A 176 -2.38 -29.36 -0.48
CA ALA A 176 -1.90 -28.72 -1.71
C ALA A 176 -0.41 -28.38 -1.66
N GLY A 177 0.07 -27.89 -0.50
CA GLY A 177 1.47 -27.58 -0.27
C GLY A 177 2.37 -28.82 -0.32
N ALA A 178 1.89 -29.97 0.15
CA ALA A 178 2.63 -31.23 0.07
C ALA A 178 2.83 -31.72 -1.38
N HIS A 179 1.96 -31.31 -2.30
CA HIS A 179 2.00 -31.69 -3.71
C HIS A 179 2.57 -30.61 -4.64
N GLY A 180 2.80 -29.40 -4.15
CA GLY A 180 3.31 -28.27 -4.94
C GLY A 180 2.36 -27.82 -6.06
N ASN A 181 1.07 -28.10 -5.93
CA ASN A 181 0.07 -27.80 -6.95
C ASN A 181 -0.57 -26.44 -6.71
N THR A 182 -0.87 -25.73 -7.81
CA THR A 182 -1.78 -24.58 -7.77
C THR A 182 -3.19 -25.09 -7.54
N ILE A 183 -3.92 -24.46 -6.62
CA ILE A 183 -5.32 -24.76 -6.32
C ILE A 183 -6.22 -23.57 -6.62
N ASP A 184 -7.48 -23.88 -6.97
CA ASP A 184 -8.56 -22.91 -6.96
C ASP A 184 -8.99 -22.64 -5.52
N LEU A 185 -9.04 -21.36 -5.15
CA LEU A 185 -9.27 -20.91 -3.79
C LEU A 185 -10.53 -20.02 -3.77
N PRO A 186 -11.73 -20.61 -3.60
CA PRO A 186 -12.98 -19.87 -3.47
C PRO A 186 -12.99 -19.01 -2.21
N LEU A 187 -13.45 -17.76 -2.35
CA LEU A 187 -13.79 -16.86 -1.25
C LEU A 187 -15.28 -16.97 -0.92
N TRP A 188 -15.65 -16.64 0.31
CA TRP A 188 -17.07 -16.54 0.70
C TRP A 188 -17.88 -15.49 -0.07
N SER A 189 -17.21 -14.56 -0.76
CA SER A 189 -17.84 -13.59 -1.66
C SER A 189 -18.31 -14.19 -3.00
N GLY A 190 -17.94 -15.44 -3.30
CA GLY A 190 -18.16 -16.08 -4.60
C GLY A 190 -17.09 -15.78 -5.65
N LEU A 191 -16.06 -15.01 -5.30
CA LEU A 191 -14.87 -14.84 -6.12
C LEU A 191 -13.89 -16.00 -5.93
N HIS A 192 -13.08 -16.26 -6.95
CA HIS A 192 -12.08 -17.33 -6.94
C HIS A 192 -10.69 -16.76 -7.16
N LEU A 193 -9.74 -17.22 -6.34
CA LEU A 193 -8.32 -16.93 -6.47
C LEU A 193 -7.58 -18.19 -6.94
N GLN A 194 -6.40 -18.00 -7.51
CA GLN A 194 -5.42 -19.09 -7.66
C GLN A 194 -4.42 -18.99 -6.52
N ALA A 195 -4.11 -20.13 -5.91
CA ALA A 195 -3.17 -20.21 -4.80
C ALA A 195 -2.08 -21.24 -5.05
N LEU A 196 -0.84 -20.85 -4.77
CA LEU A 196 0.28 -21.78 -4.62
C LEU A 196 0.59 -21.87 -3.12
N ALA A 197 0.39 -23.05 -2.55
CA ALA A 197 0.69 -23.35 -1.16
C ALA A 197 2.15 -23.83 -1.03
N VAL A 198 2.88 -23.23 -0.10
CA VAL A 198 4.33 -23.45 0.09
C VAL A 198 4.58 -23.78 1.56
N PRO A 199 4.90 -25.04 1.91
CA PRO A 199 5.23 -25.41 3.28
C PRO A 199 6.47 -24.67 3.80
N ALA A 200 6.51 -24.45 5.11
CA ALA A 200 7.66 -23.84 5.77
C ALA A 200 8.97 -24.59 5.46
N GLY A 201 10.03 -23.83 5.17
CA GLY A 201 11.34 -24.39 4.82
C GLY A 201 11.50 -24.83 3.36
N GLN A 202 10.45 -24.78 2.55
CA GLN A 202 10.55 -24.94 1.10
C GLN A 202 10.59 -23.56 0.43
N SER A 203 11.68 -23.26 -0.27
CA SER A 203 11.75 -22.03 -1.07
C SER A 203 10.98 -22.24 -2.36
N ALA A 204 9.79 -21.63 -2.47
CA ALA A 204 9.09 -21.55 -3.75
C ALA A 204 9.80 -20.54 -4.67
N MET A 205 10.90 -20.99 -5.29
CA MET A 205 11.36 -20.40 -6.54
C MET A 205 10.64 -21.16 -7.66
N PRO A 206 9.69 -20.54 -8.39
CA PRO A 206 9.20 -21.16 -9.60
C PRO A 206 10.33 -21.10 -10.65
N THR A 207 10.71 -22.25 -11.18
CA THR A 207 11.43 -22.33 -12.46
C THR A 207 10.59 -21.63 -13.53
N PRO A 208 11.18 -20.83 -14.43
CA PRO A 208 10.45 -20.15 -15.49
C PRO A 208 9.93 -21.20 -16.50
N ALA A 209 8.71 -21.68 -16.29
CA ALA A 209 7.99 -22.47 -17.27
C ALA A 209 7.49 -21.52 -18.38
N GLY A 210 7.84 -21.86 -19.62
CA GLY A 210 7.85 -20.96 -20.76
C GLY A 210 6.56 -20.18 -21.02
N LEU A 211 6.76 -18.95 -21.49
CA LEU A 211 5.78 -18.07 -22.10
C LEU A 211 4.87 -18.84 -23.07
N ARG A 212 3.67 -19.15 -22.63
CA ARG A 212 2.54 -19.41 -23.51
C ARG A 212 1.60 -18.22 -23.41
N MET A 213 1.77 -17.29 -24.35
CA MET A 213 0.83 -16.21 -24.60
C MET A 213 -0.53 -16.83 -24.98
N SER A 214 -1.50 -16.75 -24.09
CA SER A 214 -2.91 -16.90 -24.45
C SER A 214 -3.54 -15.51 -24.51
N ALA A 215 -4.20 -15.24 -25.63
CA ALA A 215 -4.77 -13.96 -25.98
C ALA A 215 -5.83 -13.47 -24.97
N ALA A 216 -5.89 -12.15 -24.80
CA ALA A 216 -6.83 -11.44 -23.94
C ALA A 216 -8.28 -11.49 -24.48
N PRO A 217 -9.28 -11.37 -23.59
CA PRO A 217 -10.52 -10.68 -23.90
C PRO A 217 -10.46 -9.21 -23.44
N SER A 218 -11.02 -8.35 -24.28
CA SER A 218 -11.09 -6.90 -24.15
C SER A 218 -12.25 -6.42 -23.27
N ALA A 219 -11.94 -5.45 -22.41
CA ALA A 219 -12.68 -4.28 -21.89
C ALA A 219 -14.21 -4.31 -21.67
N ALA A 220 -14.61 -3.92 -20.45
CA ALA A 220 -15.63 -2.90 -20.08
C ALA A 220 -15.77 -2.87 -18.54
N THR A 221 -15.99 -1.77 -17.79
CA THR A 221 -16.02 -0.32 -18.02
C THR A 221 -15.92 0.34 -16.63
N GLY A 222 -15.10 1.38 -16.50
CA GLY A 222 -15.08 2.26 -15.33
C GLY A 222 -16.23 3.25 -15.36
N ALA A 223 -17.17 3.14 -14.42
CA ALA A 223 -18.24 4.13 -14.23
C ALA A 223 -18.51 4.49 -12.74
N GLY A 224 -18.00 3.72 -11.77
CA GLY A 224 -18.28 3.94 -10.34
C GLY A 224 -17.39 4.99 -9.66
N GLN A 225 -16.19 5.25 -10.18
CA GLN A 225 -15.16 6.00 -9.44
C GLN A 225 -15.29 7.53 -9.53
N ARG A 226 -16.07 8.06 -10.48
CA ARG A 226 -16.33 9.50 -10.59
C ARG A 226 -17.27 10.02 -9.49
N ARG A 227 -18.34 9.28 -9.14
CA ARG A 227 -19.34 9.74 -8.17
C ARG A 227 -18.81 9.87 -6.75
N LEU A 228 -17.97 8.95 -6.28
CA LEU A 228 -17.39 9.02 -4.93
C LEU A 228 -16.43 10.21 -4.80
N ARG A 229 -15.62 10.45 -5.84
CA ARG A 229 -14.69 11.58 -5.89
C ARG A 229 -15.41 12.93 -5.86
N ASP A 230 -16.58 13.01 -6.48
CA ASP A 230 -17.41 14.22 -6.46
C ASP A 230 -17.99 14.49 -5.06
N ILE A 231 -18.43 13.44 -4.36
CA ILE A 231 -18.93 13.52 -2.98
C ILE A 231 -17.82 13.95 -2.02
N GLU A 232 -16.64 13.33 -2.10
CA GLU A 232 -15.47 13.72 -1.31
C GLU A 232 -15.09 15.19 -1.53
N THR A 233 -15.07 15.64 -2.79
CA THR A 233 -14.70 17.01 -3.14
C THR A 233 -15.73 18.02 -2.61
N ALA A 234 -17.02 17.68 -2.65
CA ALA A 234 -18.08 18.51 -2.08
C ALA A 234 -17.99 18.59 -0.54
N LEU A 235 -17.67 17.48 0.12
CA LEU A 235 -17.47 17.44 1.57
C LEU A 235 -16.31 18.35 1.99
N ILE A 236 -15.19 18.25 1.26
CA ILE A 236 -14.00 19.08 1.49
C ILE A 236 -14.31 20.57 1.30
N ARG A 237 -15.01 20.95 0.23
CA ARG A 237 -15.44 22.36 0.00
C ARG A 237 -16.27 22.89 1.15
N ARG A 238 -17.30 22.14 1.54
CA ARG A 238 -18.21 22.54 2.59
C ARG A 238 -17.50 22.74 3.94
N THR A 239 -16.61 21.82 4.32
CA THR A 239 -15.90 21.96 5.60
C THR A 239 -14.90 23.12 5.60
N VAL A 240 -14.31 23.45 4.44
CA VAL A 240 -13.47 24.65 4.31
C VAL A 240 -14.29 25.94 4.43
N GLU A 241 -15.50 25.97 3.86
CA GLU A 241 -16.43 27.10 4.02
C GLU A 241 -16.87 27.27 5.49
N GLU A 242 -17.24 26.17 6.16
CA GLU A 242 -17.67 26.15 7.57
C GLU A 242 -16.56 26.61 8.53
N THR A 243 -15.29 26.39 8.17
CA THR A 243 -14.11 26.85 8.92
C THR A 243 -13.63 28.23 8.47
N ARG A 244 -14.43 28.96 7.69
CA ARG A 244 -14.14 30.32 7.18
C ARG A 244 -12.80 30.39 6.41
N GLY A 245 -12.50 29.34 5.64
CA GLY A 245 -11.26 29.25 4.86
C GLY A 245 -10.04 28.77 5.65
N ASN A 246 -10.20 28.41 6.93
CA ASN A 246 -9.12 27.83 7.71
C ASN A 246 -8.91 26.35 7.32
N VAL A 247 -8.09 26.13 6.30
CA VAL A 247 -7.77 24.81 5.75
C VAL A 247 -7.16 23.86 6.80
N ALA A 248 -6.44 24.39 7.79
CA ALA A 248 -5.87 23.59 8.87
C ALA A 248 -6.94 22.98 9.78
N GLU A 249 -7.93 23.78 10.17
CA GLU A 249 -9.10 23.35 10.94
C GLU A 249 -9.97 22.39 10.10
N ALA A 250 -10.14 22.68 8.81
CA ALA A 250 -10.92 21.83 7.91
C ALA A 250 -10.32 20.43 7.73
N ALA A 251 -9.01 20.36 7.51
CA ALA A 251 -8.25 19.12 7.40
C ALA A 251 -8.36 18.28 8.69
N ALA A 252 -8.20 18.92 9.86
CA ALA A 252 -8.34 18.26 11.15
C ALA A 252 -9.75 17.69 11.38
N ARG A 253 -10.80 18.42 10.99
CA ARG A 253 -12.20 17.95 11.10
C ARG A 253 -12.53 16.80 10.15
N LEU A 254 -11.88 16.75 9.00
CA LEU A 254 -12.08 15.71 7.98
C LEU A 254 -11.21 14.48 8.19
N GLY A 255 -10.23 14.54 9.10
CA GLY A 255 -9.27 13.46 9.30
C GLY A 255 -8.37 13.20 8.09
N VAL A 256 -8.11 14.24 7.28
CA VAL A 256 -7.26 14.16 6.08
C VAL A 256 -6.17 15.22 6.13
N SER A 257 -5.09 15.06 5.37
CA SER A 257 -4.03 16.07 5.29
C SER A 257 -4.50 17.39 4.64
N ARG A 258 -3.88 18.51 5.02
CA ARG A 258 -4.14 19.84 4.41
C ARG A 258 -3.85 19.84 2.90
N ALA A 259 -2.84 19.09 2.47
CA ALA A 259 -2.49 18.92 1.05
C ALA A 259 -3.63 18.26 0.27
N THR A 260 -4.30 17.26 0.87
CA THR A 260 -5.49 16.61 0.28
C THR A 260 -6.64 17.60 0.11
N VAL A 261 -6.84 18.51 1.07
CA VAL A 261 -7.82 19.61 0.93
C VAL A 261 -7.46 20.55 -0.22
N TYR A 262 -6.22 21.06 -0.29
CA TYR A 262 -5.80 21.99 -1.35
C TYR A 262 -5.89 21.40 -2.76
N ARG A 263 -5.48 20.13 -2.94
CA ARG A 263 -5.57 19.43 -4.23
C ARG A 263 -7.01 19.34 -4.73
N ARG A 264 -7.95 19.01 -3.85
CA ARG A 264 -9.36 18.83 -4.21
C ARG A 264 -10.09 20.15 -4.47
N LEU A 265 -9.63 21.23 -3.86
CA LEU A 265 -10.16 22.56 -4.13
C LEU A 265 -9.65 23.19 -5.43
N GLY A 266 -8.64 22.60 -6.08
CA GLY A 266 -8.03 23.18 -7.29
C GLY A 266 -7.35 24.52 -7.05
N MET A 267 -7.09 24.85 -5.79
CA MET A 267 -6.43 26.09 -5.38
C MET A 267 -4.93 25.92 -5.61
N ARG A 268 -4.47 26.19 -6.84
CA ARG A 268 -3.06 26.58 -7.06
C ARG A 268 -2.86 27.88 -6.29
N ARG A 269 -1.96 27.88 -5.30
CA ARG A 269 -1.62 29.12 -4.58
C ARG A 269 -0.88 30.05 -5.54
N ALA A 270 -1.36 31.29 -5.58
CA ALA A 270 -0.61 32.46 -6.07
C ALA A 270 0.48 32.83 -5.05
#